data_AF-A0A3D0JY94-F1
#
_entry.id   AF-A0A3D0JY94-F1
#
_cell.length_a   1.000
_cell.length_b   1.000
_cell.length_c   1.000
_cell.angle_alpha   90.00
_cell.angle_beta   90.00
_cell.angle_gamma   90.00
#
_symmetry.space_group_name_H-M   'P 1'
#
loop_
_entity.id
_entity.type
_entity.pdbx_description
1 polymer ?
#
loop_
_entity_poly.entity_id
_entity_poly.type
_entity_poly.pdbx_seq_one_letter_code
_entity_poly.pdbx_strand_id
1 'polypeptide(L)'
;MQTESSQAPRTTRSDLVTALQLADMQSVIDYAWVWFMAPIGAVLALLFAFGFSRSVMSKSEGEPEMVRIAEAVRQGAMAYLVRQYKVVFMVFFALVAVLLVLGLLDIQPLWTAAGVPIAGLFSGLCGWFGMKMATNASARTT
;
A
#
# COMPACT_ATOMS: atom_id res chain seq x y z
N MET A 1 68.22 -28.21 9.32
CA MET A 1 67.74 -27.45 8.16
C MET A 1 66.81 -28.34 7.34
N GLN A 2 65.50 -28.26 7.57
CA GLN A 2 64.46 -28.65 6.62
C GLN A 2 63.29 -27.70 6.89
N THR A 3 63.18 -26.69 6.03
CA THR A 3 62.09 -25.74 5.98
C THR A 3 60.92 -26.44 5.29
N GLU A 4 60.00 -27.01 6.06
CA GLU A 4 58.72 -27.44 5.49
C GLU A 4 57.88 -26.20 5.16
N SER A 5 57.69 -26.05 3.86
CA SER A 5 56.86 -25.08 3.17
C SER A 5 55.51 -24.90 3.85
N SER A 6 55.27 -23.67 4.33
CA SER A 6 53.97 -23.13 4.67
C SER A 6 53.01 -23.26 3.48
N GLN A 7 52.28 -24.37 3.41
CA GLN A 7 51.21 -24.56 2.42
C GLN A 7 50.07 -23.59 2.74
N ALA A 8 49.96 -22.54 1.93
CA ALA A 8 48.78 -21.67 1.93
C ALA A 8 47.52 -22.52 1.64
N PRO A 9 46.40 -22.30 2.35
CA PRO A 9 45.19 -23.08 2.15
C PRO A 9 44.72 -22.96 0.70
N ARG A 10 44.54 -24.09 0.02
CA ARG A 10 43.95 -24.15 -1.32
C ARG A 10 42.48 -23.73 -1.20
N THR A 11 42.20 -22.45 -1.43
CA THR A 11 40.84 -21.94 -1.58
C THR A 11 40.19 -22.65 -2.75
N THR A 12 39.21 -23.51 -2.46
CA THR A 12 38.48 -24.25 -3.47
C THR A 12 37.46 -23.30 -4.11
N ARG A 13 37.11 -23.52 -5.39
CA ARG A 13 36.13 -22.69 -6.12
C ARG A 13 34.80 -22.57 -5.37
N SER A 14 34.40 -23.60 -4.62
CA SER A 14 33.24 -23.61 -3.71
C SER A 14 33.34 -22.55 -2.61
N ASP A 15 34.54 -22.34 -2.07
CA ASP A 15 34.78 -21.44 -0.95
C ASP A 15 34.71 -19.99 -1.42
N LEU A 16 35.19 -19.72 -2.64
CA LEU A 16 35.07 -18.41 -3.29
C LEU A 16 33.61 -18.07 -3.63
N VAL A 17 32.83 -19.04 -4.11
CA VAL A 17 31.39 -18.86 -4.38
C VAL A 17 30.62 -18.62 -3.08
N THR A 18 30.93 -19.38 -2.02
CA THR A 18 30.30 -19.20 -0.71
C THR A 18 30.65 -17.84 -0.12
N ALA A 19 31.91 -17.41 -0.17
CA ALA A 19 32.33 -16.09 0.29
C ALA A 19 31.66 -14.95 -0.50
N LEU A 20 31.49 -15.12 -1.81
CA LEU A 20 30.79 -14.14 -2.66
C LEU A 20 29.29 -14.08 -2.31
N GLN A 21 28.64 -15.22 -2.07
CA GLN A 21 27.23 -15.28 -1.64
C GLN A 21 27.04 -14.66 -0.25
N LEU A 22 27.98 -14.88 0.68
CA LEU A 22 27.95 -14.26 1.99
C LEU A 22 28.14 -12.74 1.91
N ALA A 23 29.03 -12.27 1.03
CA ALA A 23 29.24 -10.84 0.80
C ALA A 23 28.00 -10.17 0.17
N ASP A 24 27.36 -10.82 -0.79
CA ASP A 24 26.12 -10.35 -1.40
C ASP A 24 24.97 -10.30 -0.37
N MET A 25 24.82 -11.35 0.43
CA MET A 25 23.83 -11.40 1.51
C MET A 25 24.10 -10.35 2.60
N GLN A 26 25.37 -10.09 2.93
CA GLN A 26 25.75 -9.04 3.87
C GLN A 26 25.35 -7.66 3.35
N SER A 27 25.54 -7.40 2.05
CA SER A 27 25.12 -6.14 1.44
C SER A 27 23.59 -5.92 1.53
N VAL A 28 22.79 -6.98 1.33
CA VAL A 28 21.33 -6.91 1.48
C VAL A 28 20.93 -6.59 2.93
N ILE A 29 21.62 -7.17 3.91
CA ILE A 29 21.40 -6.90 5.34
C ILE A 29 21.78 -5.45 5.68
N ASP A 30 22.90 -4.96 5.14
CA ASP A 30 23.39 -3.61 5.40
C ASP A 30 22.44 -2.53 4.84
N TYR A 31 21.70 -2.81 3.76
CA TYR A 31 20.66 -1.92 3.22
C TYR A 31 19.25 -2.23 3.72
N ALA A 32 19.08 -3.22 4.61
CA ALA A 32 17.77 -3.63 5.10
C ALA A 32 17.01 -2.47 5.79
N TRP A 33 17.74 -1.49 6.33
CA TRP A 33 17.14 -0.31 6.99
C TRP A 33 16.32 0.57 6.03
N VAL A 34 16.64 0.56 4.73
CA VAL A 34 15.94 1.38 3.72
C VAL A 34 14.46 0.97 3.60
N TRP A 35 14.14 -0.30 3.86
CA TRP A 35 12.75 -0.80 3.82
C TRP A 35 11.85 -0.14 4.87
N PHE A 36 12.39 0.39 5.97
CA PHE A 36 11.62 1.12 6.98
C PHE A 36 11.20 2.52 6.52
N MET A 37 11.77 3.06 5.44
CA MET A 37 11.34 4.37 4.91
C MET A 37 9.88 4.33 4.43
N ALA A 38 9.43 3.20 3.87
CA ALA A 38 8.06 3.04 3.39
C ALA A 38 6.99 3.15 4.50
N PRO A 39 7.04 2.38 5.61
CA PRO A 39 6.06 2.52 6.69
C PRO A 39 6.16 3.87 7.40
N ILE A 40 7.36 4.43 7.58
CA ILE A 40 7.54 5.77 8.15
C ILE A 40 6.87 6.81 7.27
N GLY A 41 7.09 6.76 5.96
CA GLY A 41 6.46 7.64 4.98
C GLY A 41 4.94 7.51 4.99
N ALA A 42 4.41 6.29 5.07
CA ALA A 42 2.97 6.05 5.14
C ALA A 42 2.33 6.67 6.39
N VAL A 43 2.96 6.55 7.56
CA VAL A 43 2.49 7.16 8.81
C VAL A 43 2.54 8.68 8.73
N LEU A 44 3.64 9.26 8.24
CA LEU A 44 3.76 10.71 8.06
C LEU A 44 2.70 11.27 7.10
N ALA A 45 2.43 10.57 6.00
CA ALA A 45 1.40 10.94 5.05
C ALA A 45 -0.01 10.93 5.68
N LEU A 46 -0.33 9.90 6.49
CA LEU A 46 -1.60 9.82 7.22
C LEU A 46 -1.76 10.96 8.24
N LEU A 47 -0.69 11.27 8.99
CA LEU A 47 -0.69 12.38 9.95
C LEU A 47 -0.91 13.73 9.25
N PHE A 48 -0.22 13.96 8.13
CA PHE A 48 -0.39 15.17 7.33
C PHE A 48 -1.82 15.26 6.77
N ALA A 49 -2.33 14.18 6.17
CA ALA A 49 -3.68 14.14 5.62
C ALA A 49 -4.74 14.41 6.70
N PHE A 50 -4.57 13.85 7.90
CA PHE A 50 -5.45 14.11 9.04
C PHE A 50 -5.42 15.57 9.48
N GLY A 51 -4.22 16.15 9.63
CA GLY A 51 -4.05 17.56 9.98
C GLY A 51 -4.67 18.50 8.94
N PHE A 52 -4.43 18.23 7.66
CA PHE A 52 -4.99 18.98 6.54
C PHE A 52 -6.52 18.89 6.51
N SER A 53 -7.07 17.68 6.63
CA SER A 53 -8.51 17.46 6.67
C SER A 53 -9.17 18.25 7.80
N ARG A 54 -8.58 18.21 9.01
CA ARG A 54 -9.08 18.96 10.16
C ARG A 54 -9.01 20.48 9.94
N SER A 55 -7.92 20.96 9.34
CA SER A 55 -7.79 22.38 8.99
C SER A 55 -8.88 22.84 8.03
N VAL A 56 -9.18 22.07 6.98
CA VAL A 56 -10.26 22.39 6.04
C VAL A 56 -11.62 22.32 6.73
N MET A 57 -11.90 21.27 7.52
CA MET A 57 -13.19 21.11 8.18
C MET A 57 -13.50 22.20 9.22
N SER A 58 -12.46 22.87 9.76
CA SER A 58 -12.62 24.01 10.67
C SER A 58 -13.15 25.28 10.00
N LYS A 59 -13.14 25.34 8.67
CA LYS A 59 -13.69 26.48 7.91
C LYS A 59 -15.21 26.40 7.85
N SER A 60 -15.86 27.58 7.87
CA SER A 60 -17.31 27.71 7.74
C SER A 60 -17.80 27.21 6.38
N GLU A 61 -18.98 26.60 6.35
CA GLU A 61 -19.63 26.12 5.11
C GLU A 61 -20.35 27.22 4.33
N GLY A 62 -20.21 28.48 4.76
CA GLY A 62 -20.81 29.63 4.10
C GLY A 62 -22.25 29.92 4.54
N GLU A 63 -23.03 30.48 3.62
CA GLU A 63 -24.43 30.86 3.82
C GLU A 63 -25.36 29.64 3.94
N PRO A 64 -26.55 29.76 4.57
CA PRO A 64 -27.50 28.66 4.73
C PRO A 64 -27.91 27.97 3.43
N GLU A 65 -27.98 28.74 2.33
CA GLU A 65 -28.27 28.18 1.01
C GLU A 65 -27.13 27.30 0.48
N MET A 66 -25.87 27.68 0.73
CA MET A 66 -24.70 26.90 0.33
C MET A 66 -24.64 25.57 1.09
N VAL A 67 -24.92 25.60 2.40
CA VAL A 67 -25.01 24.40 3.24
C VAL A 67 -26.08 23.45 2.71
N ARG A 68 -27.26 23.97 2.36
CA ARG A 68 -28.38 23.18 1.82
C ARG A 68 -28.00 22.45 0.52
N ILE A 69 -27.33 23.15 -0.39
CA ILE A 69 -26.87 22.57 -1.67
C ILE A 69 -25.80 21.52 -1.42
N ALA A 70 -24.82 21.83 -0.56
CA ALA A 70 -23.73 20.94 -0.23
C ALA A 70 -24.22 19.62 0.38
N GLU A 71 -25.23 19.69 1.25
CA GLU A 71 -25.83 18.51 1.87
C GLU A 71 -26.52 17.62 0.83
N ALA A 72 -27.24 18.20 -0.13
CA ALA A 72 -27.84 17.44 -1.23
C ALA A 72 -26.76 16.71 -2.08
N VAL A 73 -25.63 17.38 -2.34
CA VAL A 73 -24.49 16.77 -3.05
C VAL A 73 -23.86 15.64 -2.24
N ARG A 74 -23.64 15.81 -0.93
CA ARG A 74 -23.10 14.77 -0.04
C ARG A 74 -23.98 13.53 -0.04
N GLN A 75 -25.30 13.71 0.07
CA GLN A 75 -26.26 12.61 0.05
C GLN A 75 -26.26 11.87 -1.30
N GLY A 76 -26.30 12.60 -2.41
CA GLY A 76 -26.25 12.01 -3.75
C GLY A 76 -24.95 11.25 -4.01
N ALA A 77 -23.81 11.85 -3.66
CA ALA A 77 -22.50 11.22 -3.78
C ALA A 77 -22.41 9.93 -2.96
N MET A 78 -22.96 9.92 -1.75
CA MET A 78 -22.94 8.72 -0.91
C MET A 78 -23.86 7.60 -1.42
N ALA A 79 -25.04 7.96 -1.94
CA ALA A 79 -25.90 7.00 -2.62
C ALA A 79 -25.21 6.37 -3.84
N TYR A 80 -24.50 7.18 -4.64
CA TYR A 80 -23.73 6.72 -5.78
C TYR A 80 -22.59 5.77 -5.36
N LEU A 81 -21.77 6.18 -4.39
CA LEU A 81 -20.63 5.38 -3.96
C LEU A 81 -21.06 4.02 -3.40
N VAL A 82 -22.11 3.98 -2.58
CA VAL A 82 -22.65 2.71 -2.08
C VAL A 82 -23.08 1.80 -3.23
N ARG A 83 -23.74 2.35 -4.25
CA ARG A 83 -24.15 1.57 -5.42
C ARG A 83 -22.96 1.06 -6.23
N GLN A 84 -21.96 1.90 -6.46
CA GLN A 84 -20.73 1.51 -7.15
C GLN A 84 -19.98 0.42 -6.39
N TYR A 85 -19.80 0.59 -5.08
CA TYR A 85 -19.04 -0.34 -4.24
C TYR A 85 -19.70 -1.71 -4.23
N LYS A 86 -21.03 -1.79 -4.27
CA LYS A 86 -21.75 -3.05 -4.41
C LYS A 86 -21.36 -3.79 -5.70
N VAL A 87 -21.30 -3.08 -6.83
CA VAL A 87 -20.93 -3.68 -8.13
C VAL A 87 -19.45 -4.07 -8.16
N VAL A 88 -18.58 -3.15 -7.73
CA VAL A 88 -17.13 -3.39 -7.67
C VAL A 88 -16.82 -4.58 -6.77
N PHE A 89 -17.48 -4.70 -5.62
CA PHE A 89 -17.29 -5.83 -4.70
C PHE A 89 -17.64 -7.17 -5.36
N MET A 90 -18.72 -7.25 -6.14
CA MET A 90 -19.09 -8.47 -6.86
C MET A 90 -18.04 -8.86 -7.91
N VAL A 91 -17.58 -7.90 -8.72
CA VAL A 91 -16.53 -8.14 -9.74
C VAL A 91 -15.20 -8.49 -9.08
N PHE A 92 -14.85 -7.82 -7.98
CA PHE A 92 -13.63 -8.04 -7.23
C PHE A 92 -13.61 -9.44 -6.59
N PHE A 93 -14.72 -9.91 -6.05
CA PHE A 93 -14.83 -11.26 -5.52
C PHE A 93 -14.63 -12.32 -6.62
N ALA A 94 -15.23 -12.11 -7.80
CA ALA A 94 -15.01 -12.99 -8.94
C ALA A 94 -13.53 -13.01 -9.38
N LEU A 95 -12.87 -11.85 -9.41
CA LEU A 95 -11.45 -11.75 -9.70
C LEU A 95 -10.60 -12.54 -8.68
N VAL A 96 -10.86 -12.38 -7.39
CA VAL A 96 -10.14 -13.10 -6.33
C VAL A 96 -10.35 -14.61 -6.45
N ALA A 97 -11.56 -15.06 -6.78
CA ALA A 97 -11.84 -16.48 -7.03
C ALA A 97 -11.03 -17.03 -8.21
N VAL A 98 -10.92 -16.27 -9.32
CA VAL A 98 -10.09 -16.65 -10.47
C VAL A 98 -8.62 -16.75 -10.09
N LEU A 99 -8.10 -15.74 -9.35
CA LEU A 99 -6.71 -15.74 -8.89
C LEU A 99 -6.42 -16.92 -7.94
N LEU A 100 -7.39 -17.32 -7.11
CA LEU A 100 -7.26 -18.48 -6.25
C LEU A 100 -7.17 -19.78 -7.06
N VAL A 101 -8.02 -19.96 -8.08
CA VAL A 101 -7.96 -21.15 -8.96
C VAL A 101 -6.63 -21.20 -9.71
N LEU A 102 -6.15 -20.09 -10.24
CA LEU A 102 -4.84 -20.02 -10.89
C LEU A 102 -3.68 -20.35 -9.93
N GLY A 103 -3.81 -19.94 -8.66
CA GLY A 103 -2.87 -20.28 -7.61
C GLY A 103 -2.86 -21.77 -7.25
N LEU A 104 -4.01 -22.43 -7.29
CA LEU A 104 -4.13 -23.88 -7.04
C LEU A 104 -3.61 -24.73 -8.21
N LEU A 105 -3.54 -24.16 -9.42
CA LEU A 105 -3.00 -24.82 -10.62
C LEU A 105 -1.49 -24.58 -10.80
N ASP A 106 -0.81 -23.99 -9.82
CA ASP A 106 0.61 -23.60 -9.87
C ASP A 106 0.98 -22.67 -11.04
N ILE A 107 -0.01 -21.98 -11.63
CA ILE A 107 0.20 -20.98 -12.68
C ILE A 107 0.67 -19.65 -12.07
N GLN A 108 0.30 -19.39 -10.80
CA GLN A 108 0.62 -18.17 -10.08
C GLN A 108 0.93 -18.46 -8.60
N PRO A 109 1.82 -17.68 -7.94
CA PRO A 109 2.04 -17.82 -6.51
C PRO A 109 0.76 -17.58 -5.69
N LEU A 110 0.46 -18.51 -4.78
CA LEU A 110 -0.71 -18.44 -3.89
C LEU A 110 -0.76 -17.15 -3.05
N TRP A 111 0.41 -16.56 -2.75
CA TRP A 111 0.51 -15.28 -2.07
C TRP A 111 -0.19 -14.13 -2.79
N THR A 112 -0.29 -14.15 -4.13
CA THR A 112 -1.02 -13.08 -4.84
C THR A 112 -2.51 -13.14 -4.58
N ALA A 113 -3.08 -14.34 -4.40
CA ALA A 113 -4.49 -14.51 -4.05
C ALA A 113 -4.82 -13.91 -2.66
N ALA A 114 -3.84 -13.84 -1.76
CA ALA A 114 -3.97 -13.15 -0.47
C ALA A 114 -3.67 -11.64 -0.56
N GLY A 115 -2.65 -11.26 -1.33
CA GLY A 115 -2.21 -9.86 -1.46
C GLY A 115 -3.22 -8.94 -2.15
N VAL A 116 -3.89 -9.44 -3.21
CA VAL A 116 -4.87 -8.65 -3.98
C VAL A 116 -6.07 -8.21 -3.13
N PRO A 117 -6.75 -9.09 -2.35
CA PRO A 117 -7.81 -8.69 -1.42
C PRO A 117 -7.40 -7.59 -0.44
N ILE A 118 -6.20 -7.70 0.13
CA ILE A 118 -5.69 -6.73 1.11
C ILE A 118 -5.49 -5.36 0.43
N ALA A 119 -4.83 -5.34 -0.72
CA ALA A 119 -4.63 -4.09 -1.48
C ALA A 119 -5.96 -3.48 -1.95
N GLY A 120 -6.90 -4.32 -2.42
CA GLY A 120 -8.23 -3.89 -2.85
C GLY A 120 -9.05 -3.28 -1.71
N LEU A 121 -8.96 -3.84 -0.50
CA LEU A 121 -9.61 -3.29 0.70
C LEU A 121 -9.09 -1.88 1.02
N PHE A 122 -7.76 -1.70 1.05
CA PHE A 122 -7.18 -0.37 1.31
C PHE A 122 -7.52 0.63 0.20
N SER A 123 -7.56 0.21 -1.06
CA SER A 123 -8.01 1.05 -2.18
C SER A 123 -9.45 1.52 -2.02
N GLY A 124 -10.36 0.63 -1.62
CA GLY A 124 -11.75 0.98 -1.30
C GLY A 124 -11.87 1.94 -0.11
N LEU A 125 -11.06 1.75 0.94
CA LEU A 125 -11.04 2.69 2.06
C LEU A 125 -10.59 4.09 1.61
N CYS A 126 -9.52 4.18 0.81
CA CYS A 126 -9.04 5.44 0.26
C CYS A 126 -10.12 6.17 -0.57
N GLY A 127 -10.85 5.44 -1.43
CA GLY A 127 -11.93 6.01 -2.24
C GLY A 127 -13.08 6.56 -1.39
N TRP A 128 -13.48 5.84 -0.33
CA TRP A 128 -14.52 6.29 0.59
C TRP A 128 -14.13 7.58 1.33
N PHE A 129 -12.94 7.60 1.94
CA PHE A 129 -12.47 8.78 2.67
C PHE A 129 -12.25 9.97 1.74
N GLY A 130 -11.72 9.74 0.54
CA GLY A 130 -11.50 10.78 -0.47
C GLY A 130 -12.80 11.46 -0.89
N MET A 131 -13.84 10.69 -1.24
CA MET A 131 -15.14 11.25 -1.65
C MET A 131 -15.81 12.01 -0.50
N LYS A 132 -15.74 11.49 0.73
CA LYS A 132 -16.29 12.17 1.90
C LYS A 132 -15.56 13.50 2.16
N MET A 133 -14.25 13.55 2.01
CA MET A 133 -13.50 14.79 2.19
C MET A 133 -13.83 15.81 1.09
N ALA A 134 -13.88 15.38 -0.18
CA ALA A 134 -14.17 16.26 -1.32
C ALA A 134 -15.56 16.90 -1.22
N THR A 135 -16.58 16.11 -0.88
CA THR A 135 -17.97 16.58 -0.74
C THR A 135 -18.20 17.46 0.48
N ASN A 136 -17.40 17.30 1.54
CA ASN A 136 -17.42 18.23 2.67
C ASN A 136 -16.65 19.52 2.37
N ALA A 137 -15.58 19.45 1.58
CA ALA A 137 -14.73 20.61 1.27
C ALA A 137 -15.38 21.59 0.28
N SER A 138 -16.24 21.14 -0.64
CA SER A 138 -16.78 21.96 -1.73
C SER A 138 -17.46 23.27 -1.26
N ALA A 139 -18.28 23.20 -0.22
CA ALA A 139 -18.97 24.37 0.35
C ALA A 139 -18.05 25.34 1.09
N ARG A 140 -16.84 24.91 1.44
CA ARG A 140 -15.85 25.70 2.19
C ARG A 140 -14.86 26.43 1.28
N THR A 141 -14.90 26.14 -0.02
CA THR A 141 -14.02 26.73 -1.04
C THR A 141 -14.74 27.73 -1.94
N THR A 142 -16.07 27.73 -1.94
CA THR A 142 -16.94 28.70 -2.64
C THR A 142 -17.37 29.75 -1.65
#